data_AF-A0A9K3L7Q8-F1
#
_entry.id   AF-A0A9K3L7Q8-F1
#
_cell.length_a   1.000
_cell.length_b   1.000
_cell.length_c   1.000
_cell.angle_alpha   90.00
_cell.angle_beta   90.00
_cell.angle_gamma   90.00
#
_symmetry.space_group_name_H-M   'P 1'
#
loop_
_entity.id
_entity.type
_entity.pdbx_description
1 polymer ?
#
loop_
_entity_poly.entity_id
_entity_poly.type
_entity_poly.pdbx_seq_one_letter_code
_entity_poly.pdbx_strand_id
1 'polypeptide(L)'
;MPLTKSQPAQALEHILTNVFDLEAKDPLRAALRDNGFVDIYDLVNMERKHVEDLAYLDEVDGTQQRIPIPWGKREIINVFRDYIIYRHEINEPIGINWTDITMEQFNKFRIDPSYLRARLLAKDGVPVFKPVTNPPAPTTPVMTNDCTPANQLFQKEIERDQSLFPILKTEQPHDSWHRKFEIQAHAQGVAHVVDNKHSPSNPDEKEVSQPIQTFMDAVLEPKVQTAKGKEAVQKHEATKDSPAAYTDLVEHHKKSTAADIEARKGNIITATISDGKFKGTASEF
;
A
#
# COMPACT_ATOMS: atom_id res chain seq x y z
N MET A 1 5.23 35.09 -2.79
CA MET A 1 5.85 36.28 -3.41
C MET A 1 6.45 35.85 -4.75
N PRO A 2 6.18 36.56 -5.86
CA PRO A 2 6.84 36.28 -7.14
C PRO A 2 8.33 36.65 -7.05
N LEU A 3 9.17 35.86 -7.73
CA LEU A 3 10.61 36.08 -7.83
C LEU A 3 10.91 37.42 -8.54
N THR A 4 11.96 38.11 -8.09
CA THR A 4 12.49 39.33 -8.72
C THR A 4 13.01 38.99 -10.12
N LYS A 5 12.80 39.83 -11.14
CA LYS A 5 13.04 39.52 -12.58
C LYS A 5 14.37 38.80 -12.94
N SER A 6 15.43 38.92 -12.13
CA SER A 6 16.73 38.24 -12.36
C SER A 6 16.85 36.83 -11.74
N GLN A 7 16.03 36.51 -10.73
CA GLN A 7 16.12 35.25 -10.01
C GLN A 7 15.64 34.02 -10.81
N PRO A 8 14.60 34.11 -11.67
CA PRO A 8 14.16 32.96 -12.48
C PRO A 8 15.20 32.47 -13.50
N ALA A 9 15.95 33.40 -14.10
CA ALA A 9 17.04 33.06 -15.03
C ALA A 9 18.24 32.46 -14.28
N GLN A 10 18.58 33.00 -13.10
CA GLN A 10 19.63 32.44 -12.25
C GLN A 10 19.27 31.04 -11.74
N ALA A 11 17.99 30.81 -11.42
CA ALA A 11 17.47 29.50 -11.06
C ALA A 11 17.65 28.50 -12.22
N LEU A 12 17.29 28.88 -13.44
CA LEU A 12 17.51 28.04 -14.62
C LEU A 12 18.99 27.67 -14.79
N GLU A 13 19.89 28.65 -14.72
CA GLU A 13 21.34 28.40 -14.82
C GLU A 13 21.87 27.50 -13.69
N HIS A 14 21.36 27.66 -12.47
CA HIS A 14 21.69 26.78 -11.35
C HIS A 14 21.25 25.34 -11.63
N ILE A 15 20.03 25.12 -12.14
CA ILE A 15 19.57 23.77 -12.48
C ILE A 15 20.42 23.15 -13.58
N LEU A 16 20.69 23.88 -14.67
CA LEU A 16 21.47 23.36 -15.80
C LEU A 16 22.92 23.06 -15.40
N THR A 17 23.54 23.90 -14.58
CA THR A 17 24.95 23.76 -14.20
C THR A 17 25.14 22.84 -13.00
N ASN A 18 24.42 23.08 -11.91
CA ASN A 18 24.70 22.47 -10.61
C ASN A 18 23.82 21.26 -10.30
N VAL A 19 22.69 21.07 -10.99
CA VAL A 19 21.79 19.93 -10.76
C VAL A 19 21.89 18.90 -11.88
N PHE A 20 21.94 19.34 -13.14
CA PHE A 20 22.08 18.46 -14.29
C PHE A 20 23.54 18.17 -14.67
N ASP A 21 24.49 18.92 -14.11
CA ASP A 21 25.93 18.79 -14.40
C ASP A 21 26.24 18.95 -15.90
N LEU A 22 25.61 19.94 -16.54
CA LEU A 22 25.80 20.22 -17.96
C LEU A 22 26.93 21.21 -18.18
N GLU A 23 27.86 20.82 -19.06
CA GLU A 23 28.92 21.69 -19.56
C GLU A 23 28.34 22.94 -20.26
N ALA A 24 29.13 24.01 -20.32
CA ALA A 24 28.70 25.27 -20.94
C ALA A 24 28.34 25.14 -22.43
N LYS A 25 28.94 24.17 -23.14
CA LYS A 25 28.70 23.91 -24.58
C LYS A 25 27.72 22.74 -24.81
N ASP A 26 26.95 22.35 -23.81
CA ASP A 26 26.05 21.22 -23.92
C ASP A 26 24.93 21.47 -24.96
N PRO A 27 24.62 20.49 -25.83
CA PRO A 27 23.51 20.59 -26.80
C PRO A 27 22.16 20.95 -26.17
N LEU A 28 21.92 20.55 -24.92
CA LEU A 28 20.68 20.88 -24.21
C LEU A 28 20.58 22.37 -23.91
N ARG A 29 21.68 23.01 -23.52
CA ARG A 29 21.72 24.47 -23.30
C ARG A 29 21.47 25.22 -24.60
N ALA A 30 22.13 24.80 -25.68
CA ALA A 30 21.94 25.40 -27.00
C ALA A 30 20.48 25.29 -27.45
N ALA A 31 19.88 24.12 -27.31
CA ALA A 31 18.49 23.91 -27.70
C ALA A 31 17.51 24.74 -26.87
N LEU A 32 17.67 24.82 -25.55
CA LEU A 32 16.80 25.66 -24.71
C LEU A 32 16.88 27.14 -25.14
N ARG A 33 18.10 27.64 -25.36
CA ARG A 33 18.30 29.02 -25.83
C ARG A 33 17.67 29.25 -27.21
N ASP A 34 17.90 28.36 -28.17
CA ASP A 34 17.44 28.53 -29.55
C ASP A 34 15.91 28.37 -29.69
N ASN A 35 15.26 27.63 -28.78
CA ASN A 35 13.79 27.53 -28.70
C ASN A 35 13.15 28.60 -27.79
N GLY A 36 13.94 29.57 -27.29
CA GLY A 36 13.43 30.75 -26.58
C GLY A 36 13.11 30.54 -25.10
N PHE A 37 13.67 29.52 -24.46
CA PHE A 37 13.54 29.32 -23.00
C PHE A 37 14.46 30.31 -22.27
N VAL A 38 13.87 31.19 -21.46
CA VAL A 38 14.60 32.28 -20.77
C VAL A 38 14.70 32.01 -19.27
N ASP A 39 13.70 31.36 -18.68
CA ASP A 39 13.65 31.14 -17.23
C ASP A 39 13.22 29.75 -16.80
N ILE A 40 13.26 29.52 -15.47
CA ILE A 40 12.87 28.25 -14.87
C ILE A 40 11.37 27.95 -15.07
N TYR A 41 10.51 28.97 -15.17
CA TYR A 41 9.08 28.77 -15.37
C TYR A 41 8.78 28.25 -16.76
N ASP A 42 9.51 28.70 -17.79
CA ASP A 42 9.44 28.14 -19.14
C ASP A 42 9.80 26.65 -19.12
N LEU A 43 10.88 26.29 -18.41
CA LEU A 43 11.33 24.90 -18.28
C LEU A 43 10.32 24.03 -17.52
N VAL A 44 9.58 24.57 -16.54
CA VAL A 44 8.59 23.84 -15.71
C VAL A 44 7.20 23.78 -16.35
N ASN A 45 6.85 24.71 -17.25
CA ASN A 45 5.56 24.72 -17.94
C ASN A 45 5.57 24.05 -19.33
N MET A 46 6.75 23.74 -19.89
CA MET A 46 6.89 22.92 -21.10
C MET A 46 6.11 21.58 -21.04
N GLU A 47 5.57 21.12 -22.16
CA GLU A 47 4.87 19.83 -22.23
C GLU A 47 5.87 18.71 -22.60
N ARG A 48 5.65 17.48 -22.13
CA ARG A 48 6.58 16.37 -22.43
C ARG A 48 6.74 16.10 -23.93
N LYS A 49 5.68 16.29 -24.72
CA LYS A 49 5.77 16.22 -26.19
C LYS A 49 6.73 17.26 -26.78
N HIS A 50 6.78 18.47 -26.21
CA HIS A 50 7.72 19.51 -26.67
C HIS A 50 9.17 19.17 -26.31
N VAL A 51 9.40 18.39 -25.24
CA VAL A 51 10.74 17.88 -24.89
C VAL A 51 11.26 16.92 -25.96
N GLU A 52 10.38 16.16 -26.61
CA GLU A 52 10.74 15.24 -27.70
C GLU A 52 11.13 16.00 -28.98
N ASP A 53 10.54 17.17 -29.21
CA ASP A 53 10.80 18.02 -30.37
C ASP A 53 11.98 18.99 -30.18
N LEU A 54 12.64 18.96 -29.01
CA LEU A 54 13.78 19.82 -28.73
C LEU A 54 14.96 19.52 -29.66
N ALA A 55 15.45 20.58 -30.28
CA ALA A 55 16.56 20.59 -31.22
C ALA A 55 17.29 21.93 -31.15
N TYR A 56 18.59 21.93 -31.42
CA TYR A 56 19.42 23.12 -31.49
C TYR A 56 19.80 23.42 -32.94
N LEU A 57 20.15 24.67 -33.23
CA LEU A 57 20.67 25.04 -34.53
C LEU A 57 22.20 24.84 -34.52
N ASP A 58 22.69 24.08 -35.49
CA ASP A 58 24.11 23.87 -35.71
C ASP A 58 24.46 24.08 -37.19
N GLU A 59 25.69 24.48 -37.45
CA GLU A 59 26.18 24.68 -38.81
C GLU A 59 26.87 23.40 -39.29
N VAL A 60 26.21 22.67 -40.18
CA VAL A 60 26.74 21.45 -40.80
C VAL A 60 26.91 21.74 -42.28
N ASP A 61 28.15 21.66 -42.76
CA ASP A 61 28.53 21.92 -44.15
C ASP A 61 28.11 23.33 -44.66
N GLY A 62 28.24 24.36 -43.82
CA GLY A 62 27.93 25.75 -44.17
C GLY A 62 26.45 26.10 -44.24
N THR A 63 25.57 25.18 -43.81
CA THR A 63 24.12 25.38 -43.74
C THR A 63 23.63 25.21 -42.30
N GLN A 64 22.80 26.12 -41.83
CA GLN A 64 22.14 25.95 -40.53
C GLN A 64 21.13 24.81 -40.60
N GLN A 65 21.33 23.79 -39.77
CA GLN A 65 20.45 22.64 -39.66
C GLN A 65 19.91 22.52 -38.23
N ARG A 66 18.67 22.04 -38.10
CA ARG A 66 18.03 21.79 -36.81
C ARG A 66 18.36 20.37 -36.37
N ILE A 67 19.26 20.24 -35.39
CA ILE A 67 19.75 18.94 -34.91
C ILE A 67 18.97 18.51 -33.66
N PRO A 68 18.33 17.33 -33.66
CA PRO A 68 17.64 16.81 -32.49
C PRO A 68 18.63 16.46 -31.37
N ILE A 69 18.27 16.79 -30.13
CA ILE A 69 19.08 16.45 -28.96
C ILE A 69 19.09 14.91 -28.73
N PRO A 70 20.20 14.32 -28.27
CA PRO A 70 20.21 12.92 -27.84
C PRO A 70 19.13 12.59 -26.79
N TRP A 71 18.50 11.42 -26.94
CA TRP A 71 17.42 10.94 -26.07
C TRP A 71 17.72 11.07 -24.57
N GLY A 72 18.91 10.65 -24.13
CA GLY A 72 19.28 10.68 -22.71
C GLY A 72 19.27 12.07 -22.10
N LYS A 73 19.62 13.11 -22.87
CA LYS A 73 19.60 14.51 -22.43
C LYS A 73 18.19 15.08 -22.43
N ARG A 74 17.31 14.62 -23.32
CA ARG A 74 15.88 14.98 -23.27
C ARG A 74 15.24 14.46 -22.00
N GLU A 75 15.57 13.22 -21.63
CA GLU A 75 14.94 12.61 -20.47
C GLU A 75 15.28 13.26 -19.14
N ILE A 76 16.45 13.89 -19.00
CA ILE A 76 16.80 14.57 -17.74
C ILE A 76 15.80 15.67 -17.37
N ILE A 77 15.21 16.34 -18.37
CA ILE A 77 14.18 17.36 -18.17
C ILE A 77 12.90 16.74 -17.63
N ASN A 78 12.46 15.62 -18.22
CA ASN A 78 11.27 14.90 -17.76
C ASN A 78 11.46 14.38 -16.33
N VAL A 79 12.64 13.81 -16.03
CA VAL A 79 12.95 13.36 -14.67
C VAL A 79 12.97 14.51 -13.67
N PHE A 80 13.43 15.69 -14.07
CA PHE A 80 13.38 16.87 -13.21
C PHE A 80 11.96 17.37 -12.97
N ARG A 81 11.07 17.27 -13.96
CA ARG A 81 9.64 17.55 -13.76
C ARG A 81 9.03 16.59 -12.75
N ASP A 82 9.33 15.30 -12.90
CA ASP A 82 8.85 14.28 -11.99
C ASP A 82 9.36 14.54 -10.56
N TYR A 83 10.58 15.06 -10.42
CA TYR A 83 11.13 15.50 -9.13
C TYR A 83 10.32 16.64 -8.51
N ILE A 84 9.90 17.64 -9.30
CA ILE A 84 9.07 18.75 -8.80
C ILE A 84 7.72 18.23 -8.30
N ILE A 85 7.10 17.31 -9.06
CA ILE A 85 5.84 16.65 -8.67
C ILE A 85 6.05 15.87 -7.37
N TYR A 86 7.10 15.04 -7.29
CA TYR A 86 7.43 14.28 -6.08
C TYR A 86 7.61 15.18 -4.84
N ARG A 87 8.33 16.30 -4.98
CA ARG A 87 8.53 17.29 -3.90
C ARG A 87 7.21 17.88 -3.40
N HIS A 88 6.25 18.09 -4.31
CA HIS A 88 4.91 18.51 -3.94
C HIS A 88 4.16 17.42 -3.15
N GLU A 89 4.24 16.17 -3.60
CA GLU A 89 3.56 15.02 -2.97
C GLU A 89 4.06 14.71 -1.55
N ILE A 90 5.35 14.93 -1.27
CA ILE A 90 5.91 14.78 0.09
C ILE A 90 5.71 16.02 0.97
N ASN A 91 4.92 17.01 0.53
CA ASN A 91 4.70 18.29 1.21
C ASN A 91 5.98 19.13 1.43
N GLU A 92 6.99 18.97 0.58
CA GLU A 92 8.22 19.78 0.58
C GLU A 92 8.42 20.51 -0.77
N PRO A 93 7.45 21.35 -1.21
CA PRO A 93 7.56 22.03 -2.49
C PRO A 93 8.78 22.96 -2.53
N ILE A 94 9.42 23.06 -3.70
CA ILE A 94 10.62 23.90 -3.91
C ILE A 94 10.31 25.39 -3.64
N GLY A 95 9.09 25.82 -3.94
CA GLY A 95 8.66 27.21 -3.76
C GLY A 95 9.47 28.17 -4.62
N ILE A 96 10.19 29.10 -3.98
CA ILE A 96 11.03 30.09 -4.65
C ILE A 96 12.53 29.74 -4.61
N ASN A 97 12.91 28.71 -3.85
CA ASN A 97 14.30 28.38 -3.53
C ASN A 97 14.91 27.37 -4.51
N TRP A 98 14.81 27.65 -5.81
CA TRP A 98 15.34 26.79 -6.86
C TRP A 98 16.85 26.57 -6.78
N THR A 99 17.58 27.52 -6.19
CA THR A 99 19.04 27.47 -5.98
C THR A 99 19.47 26.52 -4.86
N ASP A 100 18.54 26.09 -4.00
CA ASP A 100 18.87 25.22 -2.87
C ASP A 100 18.87 23.73 -3.28
N ILE A 101 18.37 23.43 -4.49
CA ILE A 101 18.36 22.07 -5.03
C ILE A 101 19.80 21.67 -5.36
N THR A 102 20.25 20.57 -4.77
CA THR A 102 21.58 20.02 -5.04
C THR A 102 21.50 18.83 -6.00
N MET A 103 22.58 18.59 -6.73
CA MET A 103 22.73 17.38 -7.55
C MET A 103 22.55 16.10 -6.74
N GLU A 104 23.02 16.07 -5.49
CA GLU A 104 22.89 14.90 -4.63
C GLU A 104 21.42 14.58 -4.32
N GLN A 105 20.62 15.59 -3.98
CA GLN A 105 19.18 15.42 -3.74
C GLN A 105 18.48 14.90 -4.99
N PHE A 106 18.80 15.49 -6.15
CA PHE A 106 18.22 15.07 -7.41
C PHE A 106 18.64 13.64 -7.78
N ASN A 107 19.90 13.27 -7.60
CA ASN A 107 20.39 11.92 -7.88
C ASN A 107 19.79 10.87 -6.94
N LYS A 108 19.58 11.19 -5.65
CA LYS A 108 18.86 10.30 -4.71
C LYS A 108 17.45 10.01 -5.22
N PHE A 109 16.74 11.02 -5.70
CA PHE A 109 15.42 10.84 -6.31
C PHE A 109 15.48 9.97 -7.58
N ARG A 110 16.45 10.21 -8.47
CA ARG A 110 16.58 9.48 -9.75
C ARG A 110 16.72 7.97 -9.59
N ILE A 111 17.30 7.53 -8.48
CA ILE A 111 17.52 6.11 -8.18
C ILE A 111 16.51 5.56 -7.16
N ASP A 112 15.55 6.36 -6.71
CA ASP A 112 14.58 5.94 -5.72
C ASP A 112 13.68 4.82 -6.28
N PRO A 113 13.58 3.65 -5.62
CA PRO A 113 12.79 2.53 -6.10
C PRO A 113 11.31 2.85 -6.29
N SER A 114 10.75 3.75 -5.45
CA SER A 114 9.35 4.16 -5.54
C SER A 114 9.11 5.01 -6.78
N TYR A 115 10.01 5.95 -7.07
CA TYR A 115 9.99 6.71 -8.31
C TYR A 115 10.16 5.82 -9.54
N LEU A 116 11.16 4.93 -9.56
CA LEU A 116 11.40 4.03 -10.69
C LEU A 116 10.17 3.15 -10.98
N ARG A 117 9.50 2.66 -9.92
CA ARG A 117 8.25 1.91 -10.02
C ARG A 117 7.10 2.79 -10.54
N ALA A 118 6.93 3.99 -10.00
CA ALA A 118 5.89 4.92 -10.42
C ALA A 118 6.03 5.29 -11.91
N ARG A 119 7.27 5.51 -12.37
CA ARG A 119 7.57 5.80 -13.78
C ARG A 119 7.31 4.61 -14.68
N LEU A 120 7.65 3.38 -14.27
CA LEU A 120 7.39 2.17 -15.05
C LEU A 120 5.88 1.90 -15.22
N LEU A 121 5.08 2.24 -14.23
CA LEU A 121 3.62 2.03 -14.23
C LEU A 121 2.83 3.20 -14.84
N ALA A 122 3.50 4.30 -15.19
CA ALA A 122 2.86 5.49 -15.73
C ALA A 122 2.36 5.26 -17.17
N LYS A 123 1.03 5.24 -17.36
CA LYS A 123 0.40 5.03 -18.68
C LYS A 123 0.61 6.20 -19.64
N ASP A 124 0.59 7.42 -19.12
CA ASP A 124 0.80 8.66 -19.89
C ASP A 124 2.21 9.23 -19.67
N GLY A 125 3.09 8.44 -19.03
CA GLY A 125 4.45 8.79 -18.63
C GLY A 125 4.57 9.79 -17.46
N VAL A 126 3.45 10.22 -16.84
CA VAL A 126 3.49 11.02 -15.61
C VAL A 126 3.50 10.04 -14.45
N PRO A 127 4.56 9.98 -13.63
CA PRO A 127 4.59 9.11 -12.47
C PRO A 127 3.57 9.58 -11.44
N VAL A 128 2.72 8.65 -10.99
CA VAL A 128 1.83 8.88 -9.86
C VAL A 128 2.57 8.43 -8.60
N PHE A 129 3.04 9.38 -7.81
CA PHE A 129 3.63 9.10 -6.52
C PHE A 129 2.50 8.88 -5.53
N LYS A 130 2.37 7.65 -5.04
CA LYS A 130 1.51 7.42 -3.87
C LYS A 130 2.26 8.03 -2.69
N PRO A 131 1.71 9.02 -1.97
CA PRO A 131 2.36 9.51 -0.78
C PRO A 131 2.52 8.33 0.18
N VAL A 132 3.72 8.17 0.75
CA VAL A 132 3.89 7.37 1.96
C VAL A 132 3.28 8.20 3.09
N THR A 133 1.95 8.26 3.13
CA THR A 133 1.25 8.74 4.31
C THR A 133 1.53 7.74 5.42
N ASN A 134 2.24 8.17 6.46
CA ASN A 134 1.96 7.65 7.80
C ASN A 134 0.44 7.60 7.98
N PRO A 135 -0.11 6.52 8.55
CA PRO A 135 -1.52 6.16 8.42
C PRO A 135 -2.42 7.33 8.84
N PRO A 136 -3.26 7.87 7.93
CA PRO A 136 -4.30 8.80 8.32
C PRO A 136 -5.42 8.03 9.00
N ALA A 137 -5.98 8.62 10.06
CA ALA A 137 -7.21 8.16 10.70
C ALA A 137 -8.34 8.01 9.65
N PRO A 138 -9.27 7.05 9.86
CA PRO A 138 -10.23 6.68 8.84
C PRO A 138 -11.19 7.82 8.56
N THR A 139 -11.18 8.32 7.32
CA THR A 139 -12.28 9.14 6.80
C THR A 139 -12.81 8.48 5.54
N THR A 140 -14.11 8.20 5.56
CA THR A 140 -14.94 7.50 4.57
C THR A 140 -14.72 7.97 3.12
N PRO A 141 -14.70 7.06 2.13
CA PRO A 141 -14.59 7.44 0.72
C PRO A 141 -15.95 7.84 0.14
N VAL A 142 -15.96 8.97 -0.57
CA VAL A 142 -16.96 9.32 -1.58
C VAL A 142 -16.59 8.60 -2.88
N MET A 143 -17.59 8.00 -3.52
CA MET A 143 -17.47 7.19 -4.72
C MET A 143 -17.15 8.02 -5.97
N THR A 144 -16.33 7.47 -6.88
CA THR A 144 -16.44 7.73 -8.32
C THR A 144 -16.35 6.41 -9.08
N ASN A 145 -17.28 6.28 -10.02
CA ASN A 145 -17.61 5.08 -10.77
C ASN A 145 -16.55 4.77 -11.82
N ASP A 146 -15.90 3.61 -11.73
CA ASP A 146 -15.32 2.92 -12.88
C ASP A 146 -15.43 1.41 -12.67
N CYS A 147 -16.20 0.78 -13.55
CA CYS A 147 -16.56 -0.64 -13.53
C CYS A 147 -15.33 -1.51 -13.85
N THR A 148 -14.55 -1.83 -12.81
CA THR A 148 -13.53 -2.87 -12.85
C THR A 148 -14.15 -4.14 -12.27
N PRO A 149 -14.09 -5.32 -12.95
CA PRO A 149 -14.68 -6.54 -12.44
C PRO A 149 -14.05 -6.90 -11.07
N ALA A 150 -14.91 -7.08 -10.06
CA ALA A 150 -14.58 -7.20 -8.63
C ALA A 150 -13.51 -8.26 -8.32
N ASN A 151 -13.43 -9.28 -9.17
CA ASN A 151 -12.48 -10.39 -9.18
C ASN A 151 -11.02 -9.90 -9.30
N GLN A 152 -10.78 -8.79 -10.01
CA GLN A 152 -9.43 -8.21 -10.18
C GLN A 152 -9.06 -7.20 -9.09
N LEU A 153 -10.03 -6.51 -8.50
CA LEU A 153 -9.83 -5.67 -7.31
C LEU A 153 -9.47 -6.53 -6.10
N PHE A 154 -10.15 -7.66 -5.94
CA PHE A 154 -9.87 -8.59 -4.85
C PHE A 154 -8.45 -9.18 -4.91
N GLN A 155 -7.96 -9.57 -6.09
CA GLN A 155 -6.61 -10.12 -6.22
C GLN A 155 -5.49 -9.07 -6.06
N LYS A 156 -5.76 -7.78 -6.26
CA LYS A 156 -4.73 -6.73 -6.27
C LYS A 156 -4.61 -5.89 -5.00
N GLU A 157 -5.63 -5.84 -4.15
CA GLU A 157 -5.63 -4.89 -3.02
C GLU A 157 -5.10 -5.42 -1.68
N ILE A 158 -4.80 -6.71 -1.55
CA ILE A 158 -4.36 -7.26 -0.25
C ILE A 158 -3.29 -8.31 -0.53
N GLU A 159 -2.04 -8.01 -0.17
CA GLU A 159 -1.02 -9.02 0.07
C GLU A 159 -1.53 -9.90 1.22
N ARG A 160 -2.27 -10.95 0.86
CA ARG A 160 -2.88 -11.89 1.80
C ARG A 160 -1.78 -12.78 2.37
N ASP A 161 -1.21 -12.34 3.48
CA ASP A 161 -0.17 -13.10 4.18
C ASP A 161 -0.81 -14.05 5.20
N GLN A 162 -0.71 -15.35 4.91
CA GLN A 162 -1.15 -16.43 5.80
C GLN A 162 -0.32 -16.45 7.10
N SER A 163 0.91 -15.92 7.08
CA SER A 163 1.82 -15.91 8.23
C SER A 163 1.29 -15.08 9.39
N LEU A 164 0.52 -14.02 9.09
CA LEU A 164 -0.02 -13.07 10.07
C LEU A 164 -1.13 -13.66 10.95
N PHE A 165 -1.72 -14.80 10.58
CA PHE A 165 -2.73 -15.45 11.40
C PHE A 165 -2.11 -16.16 12.62
N PRO A 166 -2.72 -16.05 13.81
CA PRO A 166 -2.22 -16.69 15.02
C PRO A 166 -2.40 -18.21 14.95
N ILE A 167 -1.45 -18.97 15.51
CA ILE A 167 -1.53 -20.44 15.59
C ILE A 167 -2.24 -20.84 16.88
N LEU A 168 -3.31 -21.64 16.77
CA LEU A 168 -4.00 -22.26 17.89
C LEU A 168 -3.33 -23.61 18.20
N LYS A 169 -2.39 -23.62 19.14
CA LYS A 169 -1.68 -24.83 19.59
C LYS A 169 -2.35 -25.54 20.78
N THR A 170 -3.13 -24.82 21.57
CA THR A 170 -3.69 -25.29 22.85
C THR A 170 -5.16 -24.90 22.92
N GLU A 171 -6.03 -25.74 23.50
CA GLU A 171 -7.48 -25.48 23.61
C GLU A 171 -7.81 -24.24 24.47
N GLN A 172 -6.91 -23.82 25.37
CA GLN A 172 -7.00 -22.63 26.21
C GLN A 172 -5.69 -21.85 26.07
N PRO A 173 -5.67 -20.53 25.82
CA PRO A 173 -6.79 -19.57 25.75
C PRO A 173 -7.32 -19.35 24.31
N HIS A 174 -8.48 -19.93 24.01
CA HIS A 174 -9.16 -19.81 22.70
C HIS A 174 -9.75 -18.42 22.42
N ASP A 175 -10.24 -17.71 23.45
CA ASP A 175 -10.88 -16.39 23.28
C ASP A 175 -9.92 -15.33 22.72
N SER A 176 -8.67 -15.33 23.21
CA SER A 176 -7.61 -14.44 22.70
C SER A 176 -7.25 -14.76 21.26
N TRP A 177 -7.32 -16.04 20.88
CA TRP A 177 -7.09 -16.48 19.51
C TRP A 177 -8.22 -16.05 18.57
N HIS A 178 -9.49 -16.27 18.93
CA HIS A 178 -10.64 -15.84 18.10
C HIS A 178 -10.61 -14.33 17.86
N ARG A 179 -10.38 -13.53 18.90
CA ARG A 179 -10.28 -12.07 18.77
C ARG A 179 -9.16 -11.64 17.83
N LYS A 180 -7.97 -12.25 17.94
CA LYS A 180 -6.83 -11.94 17.05
C LYS A 180 -7.09 -12.42 15.61
N PHE A 181 -7.75 -13.56 15.45
CA PHE A 181 -8.12 -14.10 14.15
C PHE A 181 -9.14 -13.22 13.44
N GLU A 182 -10.18 -12.74 14.14
CA GLU A 182 -11.18 -11.80 13.61
C GLU A 182 -10.55 -10.46 13.22
N ILE A 183 -9.70 -9.88 14.08
CA ILE A 183 -8.98 -8.63 13.77
C ILE A 183 -8.14 -8.79 12.49
N GLN A 184 -7.47 -9.93 12.33
CA GLN A 184 -6.66 -10.19 11.15
C GLN A 184 -7.50 -10.42 9.89
N ALA A 185 -8.63 -11.12 10.02
CA ALA A 185 -9.59 -11.29 8.94
C ALA A 185 -10.21 -9.95 8.49
N HIS A 186 -10.48 -9.03 9.42
CA HIS A 186 -10.89 -7.66 9.13
C HIS A 186 -9.78 -6.85 8.45
N ALA A 187 -8.54 -6.95 8.95
CA ALA A 187 -7.39 -6.26 8.36
C ALA A 187 -7.08 -6.71 6.93
N GLN A 188 -7.35 -7.98 6.60
CA GLN A 188 -7.16 -8.55 5.27
C GLN A 188 -8.43 -8.55 4.41
N GLY A 189 -9.50 -7.85 4.82
CA GLY A 189 -10.73 -7.72 4.03
C GLY A 189 -11.47 -9.05 3.79
N VAL A 190 -11.23 -10.06 4.62
CA VAL A 190 -11.84 -11.40 4.54
C VAL A 190 -12.98 -11.60 5.54
N ALA A 191 -13.28 -10.57 6.34
CA ALA A 191 -14.29 -10.63 7.41
C ALA A 191 -15.70 -11.00 6.95
N HIS A 192 -16.06 -10.71 5.70
CA HIS A 192 -17.37 -11.08 5.13
C HIS A 192 -17.63 -12.60 5.16
N VAL A 193 -16.58 -13.42 5.15
CA VAL A 193 -16.71 -14.89 5.22
C VAL A 193 -16.65 -15.42 6.66
N VAL A 194 -16.31 -14.58 7.64
CA VAL A 194 -16.37 -14.96 9.06
C VAL A 194 -17.78 -14.73 9.62
N ASP A 195 -18.53 -13.78 9.07
CA ASP A 195 -19.92 -13.52 9.44
C ASP A 195 -20.87 -14.44 8.65
N ASN A 196 -21.33 -15.51 9.29
CA ASN A 196 -22.27 -16.52 8.73
C ASN A 196 -23.67 -15.94 8.36
N LYS A 197 -23.86 -14.63 8.42
CA LYS A 197 -25.14 -13.97 8.10
C LYS A 197 -25.30 -13.52 6.65
N HIS A 198 -24.27 -13.59 5.81
CA HIS A 198 -24.38 -13.20 4.40
C HIS A 198 -24.39 -14.41 3.47
N SER A 199 -25.58 -14.83 3.05
CA SER A 199 -25.75 -15.75 1.93
C SER A 199 -25.71 -14.94 0.62
N PRO A 200 -24.72 -15.11 -0.25
CA PRO A 200 -24.62 -14.36 -1.50
C PRO A 200 -25.74 -14.79 -2.45
N SER A 201 -26.66 -13.86 -2.74
CA SER A 201 -27.82 -14.10 -3.63
C SER A 201 -27.46 -13.85 -5.11
N ASN A 202 -26.44 -13.02 -5.37
CA ASN A 202 -26.06 -12.58 -6.70
C ASN A 202 -24.96 -13.49 -7.32
N PRO A 203 -25.00 -13.76 -8.65
CA PRO A 203 -24.01 -14.62 -9.31
C PRO A 203 -22.58 -14.06 -9.25
N ASP A 204 -22.41 -12.73 -9.30
CA ASP A 204 -21.09 -12.09 -9.22
C ASP A 204 -20.48 -12.17 -7.81
N GLU A 205 -21.32 -12.18 -6.76
CA GLU A 205 -20.87 -12.36 -5.37
C GLU A 205 -20.41 -13.81 -5.09
N LYS A 206 -20.98 -14.79 -5.80
CA LYS A 206 -20.56 -16.20 -5.69
C LYS A 206 -19.18 -16.43 -6.27
N GLU A 207 -18.83 -15.78 -7.38
CA GLU A 207 -17.49 -15.87 -7.97
C GLU A 207 -16.42 -15.25 -7.05
N VAL A 208 -16.74 -14.17 -6.34
CA VAL A 208 -15.82 -13.54 -5.38
C VAL A 208 -15.69 -14.37 -4.10
N SER A 209 -16.74 -15.10 -3.71
CA SER A 209 -16.75 -15.90 -2.47
C SER A 209 -15.88 -17.16 -2.55
N GLN A 210 -15.76 -17.81 -3.71
CA GLN A 210 -14.98 -19.06 -3.87
C GLN A 210 -13.46 -18.90 -3.61
N PRO A 211 -12.77 -17.89 -4.19
CA PRO A 211 -11.36 -17.64 -3.87
C PRO A 211 -11.15 -17.27 -2.41
N ILE A 212 -12.12 -16.58 -1.80
CA ILE A 212 -12.06 -16.18 -0.39
C ILE A 212 -12.13 -17.40 0.53
N GLN A 213 -13.06 -18.31 0.27
CA GLN A 213 -13.20 -19.57 1.01
C GLN A 213 -11.94 -20.42 0.87
N THR A 214 -11.45 -20.60 -0.35
CA THR A 214 -10.20 -21.34 -0.62
C THR A 214 -9.01 -20.78 0.16
N PHE A 215 -8.92 -19.46 0.31
CA PHE A 215 -7.88 -18.82 1.12
C PHE A 215 -8.06 -19.08 2.62
N MET A 216 -9.28 -19.03 3.15
CA MET A 216 -9.55 -19.28 4.57
C MET A 216 -9.29 -20.74 4.95
N ASP A 217 -9.61 -21.70 4.09
CA ASP A 217 -9.25 -23.11 4.30
C ASP A 217 -7.72 -23.27 4.38
N ALA A 218 -6.98 -22.65 3.46
CA ALA A 218 -5.51 -22.65 3.46
C ALA A 218 -4.89 -21.97 4.69
N VAL A 219 -5.62 -21.08 5.37
CA VAL A 219 -5.19 -20.48 6.64
C VAL A 219 -5.56 -21.36 7.83
N LEU A 220 -6.76 -21.94 7.86
CA LEU A 220 -7.24 -22.74 8.98
C LEU A 220 -6.44 -24.03 9.15
N GLU A 221 -6.09 -24.72 8.07
CA GLU A 221 -5.34 -25.98 8.11
C GLU A 221 -3.98 -25.86 8.86
N PRO A 222 -3.08 -24.93 8.51
CA PRO A 222 -1.80 -24.79 9.22
C PRO A 222 -1.92 -24.11 10.60
N LYS A 223 -2.95 -23.27 10.80
CA LYS A 223 -3.07 -22.43 12.01
C LYS A 223 -3.89 -23.08 13.12
N VAL A 224 -4.81 -23.99 12.81
CA VAL A 224 -5.60 -24.73 13.80
C VAL A 224 -4.92 -26.07 14.07
N GLN A 225 -4.13 -26.14 15.14
CA GLN A 225 -3.34 -27.34 15.48
C GLN A 225 -3.95 -28.20 16.59
N THR A 226 -5.09 -27.80 17.14
CA THR A 226 -5.83 -28.57 18.15
C THR A 226 -6.52 -29.79 17.54
N ALA A 227 -6.58 -30.91 18.27
CA ALA A 227 -7.18 -32.15 17.77
C ALA A 227 -8.63 -31.95 17.30
N LYS A 228 -9.44 -31.26 18.11
CA LYS A 228 -10.85 -30.97 17.78
C LYS A 228 -11.02 -29.91 16.70
N GLY A 229 -10.07 -28.97 16.59
CA GLY A 229 -10.07 -28.01 15.50
C GLY A 229 -9.73 -28.63 14.15
N LYS A 230 -8.82 -29.62 14.13
CA LYS A 230 -8.55 -30.43 12.95
C LYS A 230 -9.76 -31.28 12.54
N GLU A 231 -10.48 -31.86 13.49
CA GLU A 231 -11.73 -32.57 13.20
C GLU A 231 -12.81 -31.66 12.61
N ALA A 232 -12.92 -30.41 13.08
CA ALA A 232 -13.85 -29.43 12.53
C ALA A 232 -13.48 -29.04 11.09
N VAL A 233 -12.19 -28.80 10.80
CA VAL A 233 -11.71 -28.50 9.44
C VAL A 233 -11.90 -29.71 8.51
N GLN A 234 -11.62 -30.93 8.99
CA GLN A 234 -11.76 -32.17 8.22
C GLN A 234 -13.23 -32.47 7.83
N LYS A 235 -14.20 -32.12 8.68
CA LYS A 235 -15.64 -32.29 8.37
C LYS A 235 -16.11 -31.47 7.17
N HIS A 236 -15.46 -30.33 6.90
CA HIS A 236 -15.83 -29.42 5.83
C HIS A 236 -14.87 -29.46 4.65
N GLU A 237 -13.90 -30.39 4.64
CA GLU A 237 -12.94 -30.60 3.54
C GLU A 237 -13.63 -30.99 2.22
N ALA A 238 -14.72 -31.76 2.30
CA ALA A 238 -15.51 -32.18 1.13
C ALA A 238 -16.40 -31.06 0.57
N THR A 239 -16.87 -30.14 1.42
CA THR A 239 -17.81 -29.07 1.05
C THR A 239 -17.09 -27.74 0.76
N LYS A 240 -15.84 -27.58 1.23
CA LYS A 240 -15.04 -26.33 1.13
C LYS A 240 -15.76 -25.10 1.70
N ASP A 241 -16.56 -25.33 2.74
CA ASP A 241 -17.29 -24.30 3.46
C ASP A 241 -16.50 -23.85 4.70
N SER A 242 -15.46 -23.05 4.48
CA SER A 242 -14.67 -22.38 5.53
C SER A 242 -15.49 -21.65 6.62
N PRO A 243 -16.60 -20.93 6.30
CA PRO A 243 -17.43 -20.28 7.32
C PRO A 243 -18.08 -21.28 8.29
N ALA A 244 -18.50 -22.45 7.78
CA ALA A 244 -19.11 -23.49 8.59
C ALA A 244 -18.08 -24.13 9.53
N ALA A 245 -16.87 -24.39 9.02
CA ALA A 245 -15.76 -24.90 9.82
C ALA A 245 -15.37 -23.96 10.98
N TYR A 246 -15.33 -22.64 10.72
CA TYR A 246 -15.07 -21.65 11.77
C TYR A 246 -16.21 -21.58 12.80
N THR A 247 -17.47 -21.66 12.34
CA THR A 247 -18.65 -21.65 13.22
C THR A 247 -18.67 -22.85 14.15
N ASP A 248 -18.40 -24.05 13.62
CA ASP A 248 -18.30 -25.29 14.42
C ASP A 248 -17.19 -25.21 15.46
N LEU A 249 -16.05 -24.60 15.10
CA LEU A 249 -14.94 -24.37 16.03
C LEU A 249 -15.33 -23.41 17.17
N VAL A 250 -16.02 -22.31 16.84
CA VAL A 250 -16.54 -21.34 17.82
C VAL A 250 -17.57 -21.98 18.74
N GLU A 251 -18.48 -22.79 18.19
CA GLU A 251 -19.46 -23.53 18.99
C GLU A 251 -18.81 -24.51 19.96
N HIS A 252 -17.77 -25.22 19.51
CA HIS A 252 -17.04 -26.17 20.34
C HIS A 252 -16.40 -25.47 21.55
N HIS A 253 -15.73 -24.34 21.32
CA HIS A 253 -15.11 -23.56 22.39
C HIS A 253 -16.12 -22.91 23.35
N LYS A 254 -17.30 -22.49 22.84
CA LYS A 254 -18.42 -22.03 23.68
C LYS A 254 -18.97 -23.14 24.56
N LYS A 255 -19.17 -24.34 24.00
CA LYS A 255 -19.61 -25.54 24.76
C LYS A 255 -18.59 -25.94 25.82
N SER A 256 -17.30 -25.88 25.51
CA SER A 256 -16.21 -26.13 26.47
C SER A 256 -16.22 -25.13 27.63
N THR A 257 -16.37 -23.84 27.33
CA THR A 257 -16.44 -22.78 28.35
C THR A 257 -17.68 -22.90 29.23
N ALA A 258 -18.84 -23.21 28.64
CA ALA A 258 -20.08 -23.44 29.36
C ALA A 258 -19.97 -24.66 30.30
N ALA A 259 -19.38 -25.76 29.81
CA ALA A 259 -19.12 -26.96 30.61
C ALA A 259 -18.13 -26.69 31.76
N ASP A 260 -17.07 -25.92 31.52
CA ASP A 260 -16.13 -25.50 32.57
C ASP A 260 -16.80 -24.62 33.63
N ILE A 261 -17.66 -23.68 33.23
CA ILE A 261 -18.44 -22.83 34.16
C ILE A 261 -19.42 -23.69 34.96
N GLU A 262 -20.08 -24.65 34.34
CA GLU A 262 -21.02 -25.57 35.01
C GLU A 262 -20.29 -26.50 35.99
N ALA A 263 -19.15 -27.07 35.60
CA ALA A 263 -18.29 -27.87 36.48
C ALA A 263 -17.76 -27.06 37.67
N ARG A 264 -17.37 -25.80 37.45
CA ARG A 264 -16.96 -24.88 38.54
C ARG A 264 -18.12 -24.54 39.47
N LYS A 265 -19.33 -24.31 38.93
CA LYS A 265 -20.54 -24.12 39.77
C LYS A 265 -20.84 -25.36 40.59
N GLY A 266 -20.74 -26.55 40.01
CA GLY A 266 -20.87 -27.81 40.74
C GLY A 266 -19.95 -27.89 41.95
N ASN A 267 -18.64 -27.66 41.76
CA ASN A 267 -17.64 -27.71 42.83
C ASN A 267 -17.81 -26.64 43.92
N ILE A 268 -18.35 -25.45 43.60
CA ILE A 268 -18.63 -24.40 44.60
C ILE A 268 -19.84 -24.80 45.47
N ILE A 269 -20.83 -25.46 44.88
CA ILE A 269 -22.04 -25.90 45.60
C ILE A 269 -21.74 -27.13 46.47
N THR A 270 -20.89 -28.07 46.02
CA THR A 270 -20.47 -29.21 46.88
C THR A 270 -19.57 -28.79 48.05
N ALA A 271 -18.95 -27.60 48.00
CA ALA A 271 -18.11 -27.08 49.09
C ALA A 271 -18.90 -26.33 50.18
N THR A 272 -20.21 -26.16 50.02
CA THR A 272 -21.05 -25.54 51.05
C THR A 272 -22.21 -26.46 51.42
N ILE A 273 -22.22 -26.86 52.69
CA ILE A 273 -23.24 -27.66 53.41
C ILE A 273 -22.82 -29.11 53.65
N SER A 274 -21.76 -29.30 54.43
CA SER A 274 -21.84 -30.18 55.60
C SER A 274 -20.94 -29.60 56.69
N ASP A 275 -21.54 -29.32 57.84
CA ASP A 275 -20.87 -28.97 59.10
C ASP A 275 -20.01 -27.69 59.14
N GLY A 276 -20.66 -26.52 59.00
CA GLY A 276 -20.50 -25.33 59.85
C GLY A 276 -19.12 -24.86 60.37
N LYS A 277 -17.99 -25.29 59.80
CA LYS A 277 -16.64 -24.94 60.24
C LYS A 277 -15.79 -24.62 59.01
N PHE A 278 -15.74 -23.33 58.69
CA PHE A 278 -14.80 -22.80 57.72
C PHE A 278 -13.37 -22.85 58.29
N LYS A 279 -12.49 -23.65 57.67
CA LYS A 279 -11.02 -23.58 57.86
C LYS A 279 -10.39 -23.23 56.52
N GLY A 280 -10.23 -21.94 56.25
CA GLY A 280 -9.45 -21.45 55.11
C GLY A 280 -8.21 -20.72 55.61
N THR A 281 -7.02 -21.23 55.28
CA THR A 281 -5.78 -20.44 55.29
C THR A 281 -5.74 -19.62 54.00
N ALA A 282 -5.73 -18.29 54.13
CA ALA A 282 -5.49 -17.39 53.02
C ALA A 282 -4.02 -17.51 52.59
N SER A 283 -3.78 -17.80 51.31
CA SER A 283 -2.48 -17.54 50.67
C SER A 283 -2.57 -16.14 50.05
N GLU A 284 -1.73 -15.24 50.53
CA GLU A 284 -1.60 -13.86 50.02
C GLU A 284 -1.07 -13.84 48.57
N PHE A 285 -1.52 -12.85 47.82
CA PHE A 285 -0.89 -12.32 46.61
C PHE A 285 -0.55 -10.86 46.85
#